data_AF-A0A4S5ESW1-F1
#
_entry.id   AF-A0A4S5ESW1-F1
#
_cell.length_a   1.000
_cell.length_b   1.000
_cell.length_c   1.000
_cell.angle_alpha   90.00
_cell.angle_beta   90.00
_cell.angle_gamma   90.00
#
_symmetry.space_group_name_H-M   'P 1'
#
loop_
_entity.id
_entity.type
_entity.pdbx_description
1 polymer ?
#
loop_
_entity_poly.entity_id
_entity_poly.type
_entity_poly.pdbx_seq_one_letter_code
_entity_poly.pdbx_strand_id
1 'polypeptide(L)'
;MTDETARTPISGGVPVTDELVARLAGEAEAGYDVEVLRRRGGRRSIGSAPGEVVPVRLDPELRAALATRAAADHTNASEVIRQALRAWLDVA
;
A
#
# COMPACT_ATOMS: atom_id res chain seq x y z
N MET A 1 40.63 5.66 8.34
CA MET A 1 40.01 4.32 8.32
C MET A 1 38.76 4.42 9.16
N THR A 2 37.68 4.90 8.56
CA THR A 2 36.41 5.14 9.26
C THR A 2 35.74 3.80 9.51
N ASP A 3 35.59 3.49 10.79
CA ASP A 3 34.69 2.48 11.31
C ASP A 3 33.25 2.95 11.05
N GLU A 4 32.71 2.59 9.88
CA GLU A 4 31.29 2.76 9.58
C GLU A 4 30.59 1.51 10.09
N THR A 5 30.04 1.57 11.29
CA THR A 5 29.22 0.52 11.89
C THR A 5 28.06 0.21 10.94
N ALA A 6 28.23 -0.80 10.09
CA ALA A 6 27.23 -1.22 9.12
C ALA A 6 26.02 -1.79 9.86
N ARG A 7 24.99 -0.95 10.04
CA ARG A 7 23.74 -1.37 10.64
C ARG A 7 23.05 -2.33 9.68
N THR A 8 22.93 -3.60 10.04
CA THR A 8 22.21 -4.60 9.23
C THR A 8 20.78 -4.12 8.96
N PRO A 9 20.36 -4.00 7.69
CA PRO A 9 19.00 -3.60 7.37
C PRO A 9 18.00 -4.62 7.91
N ILE A 10 16.82 -4.18 8.34
CA ILE A 10 15.77 -5.03 8.90
C ILE A 10 14.47 -4.87 8.10
N SER A 11 13.77 -5.97 7.85
CA SER A 11 12.45 -5.99 7.20
C SER A 11 11.50 -6.87 8.00
N GLY A 12 10.36 -6.34 8.43
CA GLY A 12 9.41 -7.07 9.27
C GLY A 12 9.97 -7.57 10.61
N GLY A 13 11.04 -6.93 11.12
CA GLY A 13 11.76 -7.38 12.32
C GLY A 13 12.86 -8.43 12.07
N VAL A 14 13.08 -8.84 10.81
CA VAL A 14 14.09 -9.83 10.44
C VAL A 14 15.31 -9.13 9.82
N PRO A 15 16.56 -9.44 10.25
CA PRO A 15 17.77 -8.95 9.63
C PRO A 15 17.91 -9.41 8.18
N VAL A 16 18.24 -8.48 7.31
CA VAL A 16 18.56 -8.72 5.91
C VAL A 16 20.07 -8.92 5.80
N THR A 17 20.49 -10.19 5.86
CA THR A 17 21.89 -10.60 5.72
C THR A 17 22.29 -10.69 4.25
N ASP A 18 23.60 -10.60 3.97
CA ASP A 18 24.12 -10.79 2.61
C ASP A 18 23.77 -12.18 2.05
N GLU A 19 23.74 -13.19 2.91
CA GLU A 19 23.28 -14.54 2.55
C GLU A 19 21.80 -14.56 2.13
N LEU A 20 20.93 -13.83 2.84
CA LEU A 20 19.53 -13.68 2.45
C LEU A 20 19.41 -13.00 1.09
N VAL A 21 20.20 -11.95 0.86
CA VAL A 21 20.21 -11.21 -0.41
C VAL A 21 20.67 -12.13 -1.55
N ALA A 22 21.79 -12.85 -1.38
CA ALA A 22 22.33 -13.75 -2.38
C ALA A 22 21.34 -14.88 -2.72
N ARG A 23 20.66 -15.45 -1.72
CA ARG A 23 19.63 -16.47 -1.93
C ARG A 23 18.45 -15.93 -2.75
N LEU A 24 17.93 -14.76 -2.39
CA LEU A 24 16.80 -14.14 -3.08
C LEU A 24 17.17 -13.71 -4.51
N ALA A 25 18.40 -13.25 -4.72
CA ALA A 25 18.91 -12.91 -6.06
C ALA A 25 18.99 -14.17 -6.94
N GLY A 26 19.57 -15.26 -6.44
CA GLY A 26 19.63 -16.53 -7.17
C GLY A 26 18.24 -17.10 -7.49
N GLU A 27 17.29 -16.98 -6.57
CA GLU A 27 15.88 -17.36 -6.80
C GLU A 27 15.26 -16.52 -7.93
N ALA A 28 15.50 -15.22 -7.96
CA ALA A 28 15.00 -14.34 -9.01
C ALA A 28 15.65 -14.61 -10.38
N GLU A 29 16.97 -14.88 -10.40
CA GLU A 29 17.72 -15.20 -11.62
C GLU A 29 17.35 -16.58 -12.20
N ALA A 30 17.05 -17.56 -11.34
CA ALA A 30 16.54 -18.87 -11.76
C ALA A 30 15.17 -18.76 -12.47
N GLY A 31 14.44 -17.68 -12.22
CA GLY A 31 13.13 -17.42 -12.79
C GLY A 31 12.01 -18.17 -12.06
N TYR A 32 10.80 -17.62 -12.16
CA TYR A 32 9.60 -18.25 -11.59
C TYR A 32 8.77 -18.87 -12.70
N ASP A 33 8.17 -20.03 -12.41
CA ASP A 33 7.17 -20.63 -13.29
C ASP A 33 5.90 -19.77 -13.31
N VAL A 34 5.74 -19.00 -14.38
CA VAL A 34 4.63 -18.07 -14.60
C VAL A 34 3.27 -18.75 -14.68
N GLU A 35 3.22 -20.05 -15.01
CA GLU A 35 1.97 -20.82 -15.07
C GLU A 35 1.50 -21.23 -13.65
N VAL A 36 2.44 -21.43 -12.72
CA VAL A 36 2.16 -21.73 -11.31
C VAL A 36 1.88 -20.46 -10.52
N LEU A 37 2.48 -19.34 -10.92
CA LEU A 37 2.11 -18.03 -10.40
C LEU A 37 0.66 -17.74 -10.81
N ARG A 38 -0.29 -17.88 -9.86
CA ARG A 38 -1.66 -17.39 -10.06
C ARG A 38 -1.55 -16.00 -10.66
N ARG A 39 -2.12 -15.80 -11.86
CA ARG A 39 -2.46 -14.47 -12.35
C ARG A 39 -3.28 -13.83 -11.24
N ARG A 40 -2.62 -13.06 -10.38
CA ARG A 40 -3.31 -12.02 -9.65
C ARG A 40 -3.81 -11.15 -10.77
N GLY A 41 -5.11 -11.28 -11.07
CA GLY A 41 -5.80 -10.32 -11.91
C GLY A 41 -5.41 -8.91 -11.44
N GLY A 42 -5.55 -7.92 -12.32
CA GLY A 42 -5.25 -6.54 -12.01
C GLY A 42 -5.86 -6.10 -10.67
N ARG A 43 -5.45 -4.93 -10.19
CA ARG A 43 -5.88 -4.37 -8.90
C ARG A 43 -7.36 -4.67 -8.65
N ARG A 44 -7.65 -5.36 -7.52
CA ARG A 44 -9.02 -5.76 -7.18
C ARG A 44 -9.98 -4.58 -7.34
N SER A 45 -11.13 -4.83 -7.96
CA SER A 45 -12.18 -3.84 -8.10
C SER A 45 -12.60 -3.30 -6.74
N ILE A 46 -12.99 -2.03 -6.71
CA ILE A 46 -13.67 -1.43 -5.56
C ILE A 46 -15.17 -1.60 -5.85
N GLY A 47 -15.75 -2.73 -5.41
CA GLY A 47 -17.14 -3.09 -5.71
C GLY A 47 -17.30 -3.95 -6.97
N SER A 48 -18.42 -3.78 -7.67
CA SER A 48 -18.82 -4.58 -8.84
C SER A 48 -18.03 -4.29 -10.12
N ALA A 49 -17.27 -3.19 -10.15
CA ALA A 49 -16.49 -2.75 -11.30
C ALA A 49 -15.18 -2.06 -10.85
N PRO A 50 -14.21 -1.84 -11.76
CA PRO A 50 -13.05 -1.00 -11.45
C PRO A 50 -13.47 0.37 -10.94
N GLY A 51 -12.75 0.90 -9.94
CA GLY A 51 -13.03 2.22 -9.39
C GLY A 51 -12.68 3.33 -10.39
N GLU A 52 -13.58 4.30 -10.54
CA GLU A 52 -13.34 5.52 -11.31
C GLU A 52 -12.77 6.64 -10.43
N VAL A 53 -11.88 7.48 -10.98
CA VAL A 53 -11.29 8.62 -10.27
C VAL A 53 -12.11 9.88 -10.57
N VAL A 54 -12.78 10.41 -9.56
CA VAL A 54 -13.51 11.69 -9.64
C VAL A 54 -12.69 12.79 -8.96
N PRO A 55 -12.16 13.79 -9.69
CA PRO A 55 -11.41 14.88 -9.08
C PRO A 55 -12.35 15.87 -8.37
N VAL A 56 -12.06 16.18 -7.10
CA VAL A 56 -12.84 17.12 -6.28
C VAL A 56 -11.91 18.18 -5.69
N ARG A 57 -12.32 19.45 -5.72
CA ARG A 57 -11.61 20.54 -5.05
C ARG A 57 -12.08 20.65 -3.61
N LEU A 58 -11.14 20.59 -2.67
CA LEU A 58 -11.37 20.81 -1.25
C LEU A 58 -10.70 22.13 -0.86
N ASP A 59 -11.38 22.92 -0.03
CA ASP A 59 -10.73 24.03 0.64
C ASP A 59 -9.67 23.51 1.64
N PRO A 60 -8.71 24.34 2.05
CA PRO A 60 -7.62 23.91 2.92
C PRO A 60 -8.08 23.39 4.29
N GLU A 61 -9.16 23.95 4.85
CA GLU A 61 -9.66 23.56 6.17
C GLU A 61 -10.30 22.18 6.12
N LEU A 62 -11.14 21.92 5.12
CA LEU A 62 -11.74 20.61 4.88
C LEU A 62 -10.68 19.55 4.57
N ARG A 63 -9.64 19.90 3.81
CA ARG A 63 -8.52 19.00 3.55
C ARG A 63 -7.77 18.64 4.84
N ALA A 64 -7.57 19.60 5.74
CA ALA A 64 -6.93 19.35 7.03
C ALA A 64 -7.80 18.45 7.92
N ALA A 65 -9.11 18.73 8.01
CA ALA A 65 -10.06 17.91 8.76
C ALA A 65 -10.10 16.46 8.26
N LEU A 66 -10.08 16.27 6.93
CA LEU A 66 -10.02 14.95 6.30
C LEU A 66 -8.74 14.18 6.69
N ALA A 67 -7.59 14.86 6.69
CA ALA A 67 -6.31 14.25 7.07
C ALA A 67 -6.30 13.84 8.55
N THR A 68 -6.81 14.70 9.45
CA THR A 68 -6.96 14.38 10.87
C THR A 68 -7.87 13.17 11.08
N ARG A 69 -9.00 13.11 10.38
CA ARG A 69 -9.93 11.98 10.47
C ARG A 69 -9.30 10.68 9.97
N ALA A 70 -8.61 10.72 8.83
CA ALA A 70 -7.93 9.54 8.28
C ALA A 70 -6.85 9.00 9.24
N ALA A 71 -6.11 9.89 9.91
CA ALA A 71 -5.13 9.52 10.92
C ALA A 71 -5.79 8.87 12.15
N ALA A 72 -6.90 9.43 12.64
CA ALA A 72 -7.63 8.89 13.79
C ALA A 72 -8.23 7.49 13.50
N ASP A 73 -8.72 7.28 12.29
CA ASP A 73 -9.33 6.01 11.87
C ASP A 73 -8.29 4.99 11.34
N HIS A 74 -6.99 5.31 11.42
CA HIS A 74 -5.89 4.51 10.88
C HIS A 74 -6.12 4.08 9.41
N THR A 75 -6.66 5.00 8.60
CA THR A 75 -7.04 4.76 7.22
C THR A 75 -6.50 5.85 6.29
N ASN A 76 -6.91 5.85 5.02
CA ASN A 76 -6.56 6.89 4.05
C ASN A 76 -7.72 7.82 3.74
N ALA A 77 -7.39 9.00 3.19
CA ALA A 77 -8.36 10.03 2.82
C ALA A 77 -9.46 9.52 1.87
N SER A 78 -9.12 8.69 0.89
CA SER A 78 -10.11 8.13 -0.04
C SER A 78 -11.12 7.21 0.65
N GLU A 79 -10.72 6.49 1.69
CA GLU A 79 -11.65 5.65 2.44
C GLU A 79 -12.60 6.46 3.29
N VAL A 80 -12.11 7.49 3.99
CA VAL A 80 -12.98 8.42 4.74
C VAL A 80 -13.99 9.09 3.82
N ILE A 81 -13.57 9.54 2.63
CA ILE A 81 -14.48 10.13 1.63
C ILE A 81 -15.54 9.10 1.21
N ARG A 82 -15.15 7.87 0.89
CA ARG A 82 -16.11 6.82 0.51
C ARG A 82 -17.10 6.51 1.62
N GLN A 83 -16.65 6.43 2.87
CA GLN A 83 -17.53 6.21 4.02
C GLN A 83 -18.52 7.36 4.20
N ALA A 84 -18.05 8.61 4.10
CA ALA A 84 -18.91 9.78 4.17
C ALA A 84 -19.97 9.77 3.05
N LEU A 85 -19.59 9.44 1.81
CA LEU A 85 -20.51 9.33 0.69
C LEU A 85 -21.54 8.21 0.89
N ARG A 86 -21.12 7.04 1.37
CA ARG A 86 -22.04 5.92 1.69
C ARG A 86 -23.04 6.31 2.77
N ALA A 87 -22.57 6.94 3.84
CA ALA A 87 -23.42 7.40 4.95
C ALA A 87 -24.35 8.55 4.54
N TRP A 88 -23.92 9.42 3.62
CA TRP A 88 -24.74 10.53 3.14
C TRP A 88 -25.80 10.11 2.12
N LEU A 89 -25.50 9.12 1.29
CA LEU A 89 -26.39 8.64 0.23
C LEU A 89 -27.21 7.40 0.64
N ASP A 90 -27.05 6.92 1.87
CA ASP A 90 -27.67 5.68 2.38
C ASP A 90 -27.39 4.45 1.50
N VAL A 91 -26.16 4.33 0.99
CA VAL A 91 -25.72 3.20 0.14
C VAL A 91 -24.70 2.36 0.89
N ALA A 92 -24.98 1.05 1.02
CA ALA A 92 -24.11 0.07 1.69
C ALA A 92 -22.90 -0.35 0.83
#